data_AF-A0AAV1Z9W9-F1
#
_entry.id   AF-A0AAV1Z9W9-F1
#
_cell.length_a   1.000
_cell.length_b   1.000
_cell.length_c   1.000
_cell.angle_alpha   90.00
_cell.angle_beta   90.00
_cell.angle_gamma   90.00
#
_symmetry.space_group_name_H-M   'P 1'
#
loop_
_entity.id
_entity.type
_entity.pdbx_description
1 polymer ?
#
loop_
_entity_poly.entity_id
_entity_poly.type
_entity_poly.pdbx_seq_one_letter_code
_entity_poly.pdbx_strand_id
1 'polypeptide(L)'
;MHVKSSRESFGFSMNRQCDILSGLMAEARPITIDEACSLRYLLFGNLKKTFTSGWTEQSFHFRSVPPYGFFQKRPGPCGVLAAVQAFVIYELLYGPSRIKADSGIIKLTQNEKRDALARALTSILWQAGDGTNALVAIRSRRIVLNAPPTTDILEPDGILEYVKLIYFECKVCLLDYYRNFINQVQDLILQRSREQRIISLQVRRFI
;
A
#
# COMPACT_ATOMS: atom_id res chain seq x y z
N MET A 1 34.62 39.60 0.83
CA MET A 1 33.47 38.74 1.19
C MET A 1 33.34 37.65 0.14
N HIS A 2 33.84 36.45 0.42
CA HIS A 2 33.77 35.29 -0.49
C HIS A 2 32.66 34.36 0.01
N VAL A 3 31.58 34.23 -0.76
CA VAL A 3 30.53 33.24 -0.52
C VAL A 3 30.99 31.92 -1.12
N LYS A 4 31.30 30.93 -0.28
CA LYS A 4 31.54 29.54 -0.72
C LYS A 4 30.18 28.92 -1.06
N SER A 5 30.02 28.55 -2.33
CA SER A 5 28.96 27.66 -2.80
C SER A 5 29.35 26.22 -2.46
N SER A 6 28.75 25.67 -1.41
CA SER A 6 28.83 24.25 -1.08
C SER A 6 27.84 23.48 -1.97
N ARG A 7 28.37 22.86 -3.03
CA ARG A 7 27.71 21.72 -3.66
C ARG A 7 27.91 20.52 -2.74
N GLU A 8 26.91 20.21 -1.93
CA GLU A 8 26.83 18.92 -1.25
C GLU A 8 26.58 17.84 -2.30
N SER A 9 27.64 17.15 -2.66
CA SER A 9 27.59 15.90 -3.40
C SER A 9 26.90 14.84 -2.54
N PHE A 10 25.66 14.49 -2.89
CA PHE A 10 24.98 13.30 -2.41
C PHE A 10 25.82 12.06 -2.77
N GLY A 11 26.64 11.62 -1.82
CA GLY A 11 27.37 10.37 -1.92
C GLY A 11 26.36 9.22 -1.94
N PHE A 12 26.17 8.63 -3.12
CA PHE A 12 25.57 7.30 -3.26
C PHE A 12 26.52 6.30 -2.58
N SER A 13 26.25 6.02 -1.30
CA SER A 13 26.92 4.93 -0.58
C SER A 13 26.55 3.60 -1.26
N MET A 14 27.58 2.80 -1.55
CA MET A 14 27.52 1.62 -2.39
C MET A 14 26.45 0.61 -1.90
N ASN A 15 25.63 0.20 -2.86
CA ASN A 15 24.66 -0.90 -2.79
C ASN A 15 25.27 -2.15 -2.13
N ARG A 16 24.68 -2.59 -1.01
CA ARG A 16 24.52 -4.04 -0.81
C ARG A 16 23.48 -4.47 -1.84
N GLN A 17 23.89 -5.24 -2.84
CA GLN A 17 22.99 -5.78 -3.85
C GLN A 17 21.95 -6.64 -3.11
N CYS A 18 20.73 -6.12 -2.89
CA CYS A 18 19.61 -6.94 -2.46
C CYS A 18 19.30 -7.86 -3.63
N ASP A 19 19.55 -9.15 -3.47
CA ASP A 19 19.08 -10.13 -4.44
C ASP A 19 17.56 -9.97 -4.54
N ILE A 20 17.06 -9.65 -5.74
CA ILE A 20 15.63 -9.40 -5.99
C ILE A 20 14.77 -10.58 -5.49
N LEU A 21 15.32 -11.79 -5.53
CA LEU A 21 14.71 -13.01 -4.98
C LEU A 21 14.59 -13.00 -3.45
N SER A 22 15.56 -12.47 -2.71
CA SER A 22 15.52 -12.42 -1.24
C SER A 22 14.49 -11.42 -0.74
N GLY A 23 14.32 -10.30 -1.45
CA GLY A 23 13.24 -9.34 -1.20
C GLY A 23 11.83 -9.89 -1.42
N LEU A 24 11.68 -10.76 -2.43
CA LEU A 24 10.42 -11.43 -2.72
C LEU A 24 10.08 -12.53 -1.70
N MET A 25 11.09 -13.07 -1.02
CA MET A 25 10.99 -14.14 -0.03
C MET A 25 11.02 -13.66 1.42
N ALA A 26 10.89 -12.34 1.66
CA ALA A 26 10.86 -11.80 3.02
C ALA A 26 9.76 -12.52 3.84
N GLU A 27 10.18 -13.24 4.87
CA GLU A 27 9.31 -14.15 5.61
C GLU A 27 8.30 -13.35 6.43
N ALA A 28 7.01 -13.61 6.20
CA ALA A 28 5.93 -12.90 6.88
C ALA A 28 5.68 -13.52 8.25
N ARG A 29 5.97 -12.78 9.32
CA ARG A 29 5.65 -13.19 10.70
C ARG A 29 4.30 -12.65 11.15
N PRO A 30 3.57 -13.32 12.06
CA PRO A 30 2.43 -12.72 12.72
C PRO A 30 2.79 -11.43 13.46
N ILE A 31 1.85 -10.49 13.55
CA ILE A 31 1.94 -9.38 14.50
C ILE A 31 1.86 -9.93 15.94
N THR A 32 2.65 -9.36 16.85
CA THR A 32 2.58 -9.68 18.29
C THR A 32 1.43 -8.94 18.97
N ILE A 33 1.03 -9.40 20.17
CA ILE A 33 0.00 -8.70 20.97
C ILE A 33 0.45 -7.29 21.33
N ASP A 34 1.72 -7.11 21.71
CA ASP A 34 2.24 -5.80 22.10
C ASP A 34 2.26 -4.82 20.92
N GLU A 35 2.65 -5.28 19.73
CA GLU A 35 2.55 -4.49 18.49
C GLU A 35 1.10 -4.15 18.14
N ALA A 36 0.18 -5.12 18.28
CA ALA A 36 -1.24 -4.90 18.03
C ALA A 36 -1.85 -3.88 19.01
N CYS A 37 -1.51 -3.98 20.31
CA CYS A 37 -1.95 -3.04 21.33
C CYS A 37 -1.36 -1.64 21.09
N SER A 38 -0.06 -1.56 20.81
CA SER A 38 0.63 -0.30 20.52
C SER A 38 0.05 0.38 19.29
N LEU A 39 -0.19 -0.37 18.21
CA LEU A 39 -0.82 0.14 17.00
C LEU A 39 -2.24 0.64 17.27
N ARG A 40 -3.05 -0.12 18.01
CA ARG A 40 -4.41 0.28 18.35
C ARG A 40 -4.45 1.54 19.20
N TYR A 41 -3.57 1.62 20.20
CA TYR A 41 -3.44 2.80 21.04
C TYR A 41 -2.95 4.01 20.26
N LEU A 42 -1.97 3.86 19.37
CA LEU A 42 -1.48 4.92 18.51
C LEU A 42 -2.58 5.51 17.63
N LEU A 43 -3.44 4.66 17.07
CA LEU A 43 -4.50 5.07 16.15
C LEU A 43 -5.70 5.71 16.84
N PHE A 44 -6.06 5.24 18.04
CA PHE A 44 -7.34 5.61 18.66
C PHE A 44 -7.23 6.17 20.10
N GLY A 45 -6.03 6.17 20.69
CA GLY A 45 -5.80 6.46 22.12
C GLY A 45 -6.47 5.46 23.06
N ASN A 46 -6.95 4.33 22.53
CA ASN A 46 -7.84 3.41 23.24
C ASN A 46 -7.82 2.02 22.58
N LEU A 47 -7.67 0.96 23.39
CA LEU A 47 -7.56 -0.43 22.91
C LEU A 47 -8.90 -1.06 22.49
N LYS A 48 -10.03 -0.47 22.91
CA LYS A 48 -11.39 -0.95 22.64
C LYS A 48 -12.01 -0.36 21.38
N LYS A 49 -11.50 0.79 20.90
CA LYS A 49 -11.96 1.41 19.65
C LYS A 49 -11.42 0.66 18.43
N THR A 50 -12.17 0.67 17.33
CA THR A 50 -11.84 -0.04 16.09
C THR A 50 -12.03 0.87 14.86
N PHE A 51 -11.53 0.43 13.70
CA PHE A 51 -11.75 1.14 12.44
C PHE A 51 -13.24 1.15 12.06
N THR A 52 -13.74 2.30 11.60
CA THR A 52 -15.10 2.40 11.06
C THR A 52 -15.18 1.76 9.67
N SER A 53 -16.40 1.49 9.23
CA SER A 53 -16.67 0.97 7.88
C SER A 53 -16.14 1.88 6.75
N GLY A 54 -16.01 3.19 7.01
CA GLY A 54 -15.38 4.13 6.08
C GLY A 54 -13.90 3.84 5.83
N TRP A 55 -13.19 3.27 6.81
CA TRP A 55 -11.80 2.82 6.66
C TRP A 55 -11.71 1.42 6.07
N THR A 56 -12.51 0.47 6.57
CA THR A 56 -12.38 -0.95 6.19
C THR A 56 -12.89 -1.26 4.78
N GLU A 57 -13.77 -0.43 4.22
CA GLU A 57 -14.27 -0.57 2.85
C GLU A 57 -13.49 0.26 1.82
N GLN A 58 -12.51 1.06 2.26
CA GLN A 58 -11.71 1.93 1.38
C GLN A 58 -10.53 1.17 0.75
N SER A 59 -10.19 1.55 -0.48
CA SER A 59 -8.99 1.08 -1.19
C SER A 59 -8.42 2.20 -2.05
N PHE A 60 -7.22 2.05 -2.59
CA PHE A 60 -6.66 3.00 -3.56
C PHE A 60 -7.26 2.75 -4.95
N HIS A 61 -8.48 3.23 -5.16
CA HIS A 61 -9.17 3.10 -6.44
C HIS A 61 -9.09 4.40 -7.22
N PHE A 62 -8.54 4.36 -8.43
CA PHE A 62 -8.46 5.51 -9.32
C PHE A 62 -9.82 5.82 -9.94
N ARG A 63 -10.12 7.10 -10.09
CA ARG A 63 -11.28 7.60 -10.83
C ARG A 63 -11.05 7.47 -12.34
N SER A 64 -12.14 7.55 -13.10
CA SER A 64 -12.09 7.75 -14.55
C SER A 64 -11.62 9.18 -14.87
N VAL A 65 -12.17 10.17 -14.15
CA VAL A 65 -11.86 11.59 -14.32
C VAL A 65 -11.77 12.29 -12.95
N PRO A 66 -10.65 13.00 -12.65
CA PRO A 66 -9.37 12.92 -13.35
C PRO A 66 -8.74 11.52 -13.16
N PRO A 67 -8.00 10.99 -14.15
CA PRO A 67 -7.54 9.60 -14.15
C PRO A 67 -6.45 9.30 -13.10
N TYR A 68 -5.81 10.34 -12.56
CA TYR A 68 -4.83 10.25 -11.48
C TYR A 68 -5.46 10.38 -10.09
N GLY A 69 -6.73 10.77 -9.96
CA GLY A 69 -7.37 11.01 -8.67
C GLY A 69 -7.95 9.73 -8.03
N PHE A 70 -7.87 9.60 -6.71
CA PHE A 70 -8.52 8.53 -5.95
C PHE A 70 -10.00 8.80 -5.71
N PHE A 71 -10.77 7.72 -5.67
CA PHE A 71 -12.16 7.72 -5.25
C PHE A 71 -12.28 7.48 -3.75
N GLN A 72 -12.87 8.43 -3.03
CA GLN A 72 -13.20 8.29 -1.62
C GLN A 72 -14.65 7.84 -1.48
N LYS A 73 -14.87 6.69 -0.82
CA LYS A 73 -16.21 6.12 -0.64
C LYS A 73 -17.00 6.80 0.48
N ARG A 74 -16.35 7.05 1.61
CA ARG A 74 -16.96 7.61 2.84
C ARG A 74 -15.98 8.58 3.52
N PRO A 75 -16.45 9.45 4.43
CA PRO A 75 -15.58 10.25 5.31
C PRO A 75 -14.68 9.37 6.18
N GLY A 76 -13.56 9.92 6.67
CA GLY A 76 -12.59 9.22 7.52
C GLY A 76 -11.21 9.08 6.89
N PRO A 77 -11.03 8.29 5.81
CA PRO A 77 -9.71 8.01 5.24
C PRO A 77 -9.14 9.14 4.37
N CYS A 78 -9.82 10.29 4.25
CA CYS A 78 -9.44 11.38 3.34
C CYS A 78 -8.00 11.87 3.54
N GLY A 79 -7.53 11.96 4.79
CA GLY A 79 -6.16 12.38 5.09
C GLY A 79 -5.11 11.43 4.51
N VAL A 80 -5.30 10.12 4.69
CA VAL A 80 -4.40 9.09 4.12
C VAL A 80 -4.51 9.06 2.60
N LEU A 81 -5.74 9.14 2.05
CA LEU A 81 -5.93 9.19 0.60
C LEU A 81 -5.23 10.40 -0.02
N ALA A 82 -5.36 11.59 0.57
CA ALA A 82 -4.74 12.81 0.08
C ALA A 82 -3.20 12.74 0.14
N ALA A 83 -2.64 12.21 1.23
CA ALA A 83 -1.20 12.00 1.36
C ALA A 83 -0.67 11.06 0.26
N VAL A 84 -1.27 9.89 0.09
CA VAL A 84 -0.87 8.94 -0.96
C VAL A 84 -1.08 9.54 -2.35
N GLN A 85 -2.17 10.28 -2.55
CA GLN A 85 -2.49 10.95 -3.81
C GLN A 85 -1.41 11.95 -4.23
N ALA A 86 -0.87 12.71 -3.28
CA ALA A 86 0.21 13.67 -3.54
C ALA A 86 1.48 12.96 -4.03
N PHE A 87 1.86 11.86 -3.39
CA PHE A 87 3.00 11.04 -3.83
C PHE A 87 2.76 10.40 -5.19
N VAL A 88 1.55 9.91 -5.48
CA VAL A 88 1.22 9.38 -6.81
C VAL A 88 1.38 10.45 -7.88
N ILE A 89 0.88 11.67 -7.65
CA ILE A 89 1.04 12.78 -8.59
C ILE A 89 2.52 13.12 -8.76
N TYR A 90 3.29 13.15 -7.68
CA TYR A 90 4.74 13.37 -7.72
C TYR A 90 5.44 12.33 -8.61
N GLU A 91 5.17 11.03 -8.42
CA GLU A 91 5.75 9.96 -9.23
C GLU A 91 5.34 10.04 -10.71
N LEU A 92 4.11 10.49 -10.99
CA LEU A 92 3.62 10.69 -12.36
C LEU A 92 4.28 11.87 -13.07
N LEU A 93 4.64 12.93 -12.35
CA LEU A 93 5.23 14.15 -12.92
C LEU A 93 6.76 14.08 -12.99
N TYR A 94 7.39 13.50 -11.96
CA TYR A 94 8.83 13.59 -11.73
C TYR A 94 9.50 12.21 -11.64
N GLY A 95 8.74 11.13 -11.58
CA GLY A 95 9.28 9.78 -11.47
C GLY A 95 9.92 9.26 -12.76
N PRO A 96 10.51 8.06 -12.72
CA PRO A 96 11.17 7.44 -13.87
C PRO A 96 10.25 7.24 -15.07
N SER A 97 8.96 6.98 -14.80
CA SER A 97 7.91 6.78 -15.79
C SER A 97 7.05 8.04 -15.99
N ARG A 98 7.64 9.24 -15.89
CA ARG A 98 6.88 10.49 -15.95
C ARG A 98 6.03 10.59 -17.22
N ILE A 99 4.80 11.07 -17.06
CA ILE A 99 3.86 11.23 -18.16
C ILE A 99 4.32 12.40 -19.02
N LYS A 100 4.35 12.20 -20.34
CA LYS A 100 4.41 13.32 -21.29
C LYS A 100 2.96 13.76 -21.56
N ALA A 101 2.62 14.97 -21.16
CA ALA A 101 1.32 15.54 -21.51
C ALA A 101 1.32 15.87 -23.01
N ASP A 102 0.64 15.06 -23.81
CA ASP A 102 0.36 15.40 -25.21
C ASP A 102 -0.92 16.24 -25.25
N SER A 103 -0.84 17.46 -25.80
CA SER A 103 -1.97 18.39 -25.97
C SER A 103 -2.74 18.80 -24.69
N GLY A 104 -2.12 18.69 -23.49
CA GLY A 104 -2.74 19.09 -22.21
C GLY A 104 -3.72 18.07 -21.62
N ILE A 105 -3.93 16.93 -22.28
CA ILE A 105 -4.78 15.83 -21.77
C ILE A 105 -3.88 14.73 -21.21
N ILE A 106 -3.98 14.50 -19.89
CA ILE A 106 -3.29 13.39 -19.24
C ILE A 106 -4.05 12.09 -19.52
N LYS A 107 -3.52 11.26 -20.43
CA LYS A 107 -3.98 9.88 -20.62
C LYS A 107 -3.08 8.95 -19.83
N LEU A 108 -3.69 8.21 -18.89
CA LEU A 108 -3.01 7.24 -18.04
C LEU A 108 -3.51 5.83 -18.32
N THR A 109 -2.59 4.97 -18.73
CA THR A 109 -2.80 3.53 -18.77
C THR A 109 -2.93 2.96 -17.35
N GLN A 110 -3.55 1.78 -17.22
CA GLN A 110 -3.62 1.10 -15.93
C GLN A 110 -2.24 0.73 -15.40
N ASN A 111 -1.27 0.44 -16.28
CA ASN A 111 0.10 0.12 -15.88
C ASN A 111 0.78 1.33 -15.23
N GLU A 112 0.66 2.51 -15.82
CA GLU A 112 1.24 3.74 -15.26
C GLU A 112 0.62 4.09 -13.90
N LYS A 113 -0.71 3.94 -13.75
CA LYS A 113 -1.39 4.15 -12.46
C LYS A 113 -0.88 3.20 -11.38
N ARG A 114 -0.74 1.92 -11.72
CA ARG A 114 -0.26 0.87 -10.79
C ARG A 114 1.19 1.09 -10.39
N ASP A 115 2.05 1.38 -11.35
CA ASP A 115 3.46 1.64 -11.11
C ASP A 115 3.67 2.93 -10.27
N ALA A 116 2.92 3.99 -10.55
CA ALA A 116 2.94 5.20 -9.74
C ALA A 116 2.46 4.95 -8.30
N LEU A 117 1.39 4.17 -8.11
CA LEU A 117 0.93 3.77 -6.78
C LEU A 117 1.98 2.93 -6.04
N ALA A 118 2.62 1.97 -6.71
CA ALA A 118 3.66 1.15 -6.12
C ALA A 118 4.84 1.99 -5.62
N ARG A 119 5.31 2.93 -6.46
CA ARG A 119 6.40 3.85 -6.10
C ARG A 119 6.00 4.80 -4.98
N ALA A 120 4.78 5.34 -5.02
CA ALA A 120 4.26 6.21 -3.98
C ALA A 120 4.25 5.52 -2.60
N LEU A 121 3.68 4.31 -2.52
CA LEU A 121 3.65 3.53 -1.27
C LEU A 121 5.06 3.18 -0.79
N THR A 122 5.94 2.79 -1.72
CA THR A 122 7.36 2.52 -1.42
C THR A 122 8.04 3.76 -0.84
N SER A 123 7.89 4.91 -1.47
CA SER A 123 8.51 6.17 -1.05
C SER A 123 8.00 6.60 0.33
N ILE A 124 6.70 6.49 0.60
CA ILE A 124 6.10 6.83 1.90
C ILE A 124 6.68 5.94 3.01
N LEU A 125 6.64 4.61 2.83
CA LEU A 125 7.10 3.69 3.86
C LEU A 125 8.62 3.76 4.07
N TRP A 126 9.38 3.91 2.99
CA TRP A 126 10.83 4.05 3.07
C TRP A 126 11.24 5.35 3.78
N GLN A 127 10.49 6.44 3.56
CA GLN A 127 10.70 7.69 4.29
C GLN A 127 10.33 7.56 5.77
N ALA A 128 9.26 6.82 6.10
CA ALA A 128 8.86 6.58 7.49
C ALA A 128 9.91 5.77 8.29
N GLY A 129 10.74 4.97 7.62
CA GLY A 129 11.89 4.28 8.22
C GLY A 129 13.22 4.99 8.01
N ASP A 130 13.22 6.32 7.89
CA ASP A 130 14.40 7.18 7.74
C ASP A 130 15.34 6.77 6.59
N GLY A 131 14.79 6.18 5.54
CA GLY A 131 15.55 5.74 4.38
C GLY A 131 16.33 4.44 4.58
N THR A 132 16.10 3.71 5.68
CA THR A 132 16.89 2.52 6.04
C THR A 132 16.10 1.22 5.94
N ASN A 133 14.81 1.25 6.30
CA ASN A 133 13.98 0.06 6.34
C ASN A 133 12.50 0.40 6.14
N ALA A 134 11.68 -0.64 5.99
CA ALA A 134 10.23 -0.51 6.00
C ALA A 134 9.56 -1.79 6.52
N LEU A 135 8.41 -1.62 7.16
CA LEU A 135 7.57 -2.71 7.64
C LEU A 135 6.21 -2.66 6.93
N VAL A 136 5.83 -3.74 6.27
CA VAL A 136 4.58 -3.85 5.53
C VAL A 136 3.63 -4.79 6.26
N ALA A 137 2.44 -4.31 6.60
CA ALA A 137 1.35 -5.12 7.11
C ALA A 137 0.56 -5.75 5.95
N ILE A 138 0.40 -7.08 6.01
CA ILE A 138 -0.37 -7.86 5.04
C ILE A 138 -1.46 -8.66 5.75
N ARG A 139 -2.55 -8.93 5.03
CA ARG A 139 -3.68 -9.69 5.56
C ARG A 139 -3.53 -11.19 5.27
N SER A 140 -3.53 -11.99 6.32
CA SER A 140 -3.64 -13.45 6.29
C SER A 140 -5.09 -13.90 6.04
N ARG A 141 -5.27 -15.08 5.46
CA ARG A 141 -6.59 -15.73 5.31
C ARG A 141 -7.07 -16.40 6.60
N ARG A 142 -6.16 -16.63 7.54
CA ARG A 142 -6.43 -17.25 8.84
C ARG A 142 -6.03 -16.29 9.95
N ILE A 143 -6.65 -16.45 11.10
CA ILE A 143 -6.20 -15.80 12.33
C ILE A 143 -4.75 -16.25 12.62
N VAL A 144 -3.88 -15.28 12.89
CA VAL A 144 -2.44 -15.45 13.14
C VAL A 144 -1.98 -14.76 14.42
N LEU A 145 -2.78 -13.82 14.96
CA LEU A 145 -2.49 -13.20 16.25
C LEU A 145 -2.65 -14.25 17.36
N ASN A 146 -1.54 -14.61 17.97
CA ASN A 146 -1.51 -15.53 19.11
C ASN A 146 -1.82 -14.75 20.39
N ALA A 147 -3.10 -14.53 20.68
CA ALA A 147 -3.56 -13.94 21.94
C ALA A 147 -4.00 -15.04 22.92
N PRO A 148 -3.65 -14.96 24.23
CA PRO A 148 -4.23 -15.82 25.24
C PRO A 148 -5.78 -15.70 25.21
N PRO A 149 -6.52 -16.81 25.37
CA PRO A 149 -8.00 -16.80 25.35
C PRO A 149 -8.65 -15.90 26.40
N THR A 150 -7.89 -15.43 27.40
CA THR A 150 -8.38 -14.74 28.61
C THR A 150 -8.12 -13.24 28.62
N THR A 151 -7.43 -12.69 27.63
CA THR A 151 -7.11 -11.26 27.63
C THR A 151 -8.18 -10.45 26.91
N ASP A 152 -9.13 -9.88 27.68
CA ASP A 152 -10.04 -8.80 27.24
C ASP A 152 -9.28 -7.47 26.94
N ILE A 153 -8.00 -7.52 26.60
CA ILE A 153 -7.15 -6.34 26.42
C ILE A 153 -7.49 -5.65 25.09
N LEU A 154 -7.68 -6.44 24.02
CA LEU A 154 -7.91 -5.95 22.66
C LEU A 154 -9.27 -6.45 22.16
N GLU A 155 -10.16 -5.54 21.79
CA GLU A 155 -11.41 -5.92 21.13
C GLU A 155 -11.13 -6.48 19.73
N PRO A 156 -11.72 -7.63 19.38
CA PRO A 156 -11.66 -8.15 18.03
C PRO A 156 -12.21 -7.13 17.02
N ASP A 157 -11.45 -6.87 15.96
CA ASP A 157 -11.83 -5.95 14.88
C ASP A 157 -11.85 -6.60 13.49
N GLY A 158 -11.47 -7.88 13.40
CA GLY A 158 -11.38 -8.62 12.14
C GLY A 158 -10.24 -8.15 11.23
N ILE A 159 -9.32 -7.33 11.74
CA ILE A 159 -8.15 -6.79 11.06
C ILE A 159 -6.90 -7.32 11.74
N LEU A 160 -6.64 -6.93 12.99
CA LEU A 160 -5.37 -7.18 13.68
C LEU A 160 -5.11 -8.67 13.89
N GLU A 161 -6.16 -9.47 14.05
CA GLU A 161 -6.08 -10.92 14.21
C GLU A 161 -5.52 -11.62 12.97
N TYR A 162 -5.62 -10.95 11.81
CA TYR A 162 -5.20 -11.45 10.52
C TYR A 162 -3.92 -10.80 10.01
N VAL A 163 -3.26 -9.92 10.77
CA VAL A 163 -2.07 -9.21 10.27
C VAL A 163 -0.82 -10.07 10.37
N LYS A 164 -0.11 -10.19 9.24
CA LYS A 164 1.32 -10.54 9.23
C LYS A 164 2.14 -9.33 8.82
N LEU A 165 3.39 -9.31 9.25
CA LEU A 165 4.34 -8.24 9.00
C LEU A 165 5.49 -8.79 8.15
N ILE A 166 5.87 -8.03 7.14
CA ILE A 166 7.03 -8.29 6.30
C ILE A 166 7.99 -7.12 6.47
N TYR A 167 9.24 -7.43 6.80
CA TYR A 167 10.30 -6.44 6.99
C TYR A 167 11.19 -6.35 5.75
N PHE A 168 11.55 -5.12 5.38
CA PHE A 168 12.37 -4.83 4.20
C PHE A 168 13.54 -3.91 4.59
N GLU A 169 14.76 -4.33 4.28
CA GLU A 169 15.99 -3.51 4.39
C GLU A 169 16.46 -2.96 3.03
N CYS A 170 15.68 -3.15 1.98
CA CYS A 170 16.00 -2.66 0.66
C CYS A 170 14.78 -2.04 -0.03
N LYS A 171 14.94 -0.78 -0.44
CA LYS A 171 13.91 -0.01 -1.16
C LYS A 171 13.48 -0.66 -2.47
N VAL A 172 14.43 -1.23 -3.21
CA VAL A 172 14.16 -1.88 -4.50
C VAL A 172 13.30 -3.13 -4.28
N CYS A 173 13.66 -3.94 -3.29
CA CYS A 173 12.93 -5.13 -2.89
C CYS A 173 11.50 -4.79 -2.41
N LEU A 174 11.32 -3.69 -1.68
CA LEU A 174 9.99 -3.15 -1.32
C LEU A 174 9.17 -2.69 -2.55
N LEU A 175 9.80 -2.02 -3.51
CA LEU A 175 9.13 -1.58 -4.74
C LEU A 175 8.63 -2.76 -5.56
N ASP A 176 9.47 -3.77 -5.74
CA ASP A 176 9.11 -4.96 -6.51
C ASP A 176 8.01 -5.77 -5.81
N TYR A 177 8.04 -5.84 -4.47
CA TYR A 177 6.92 -6.37 -3.70
C TYR A 177 5.60 -5.66 -4.04
N TYR A 178 5.57 -4.32 -3.99
CA TYR A 178 4.34 -3.58 -4.28
C TYR A 178 3.87 -3.71 -5.72
N ARG A 179 4.79 -3.71 -6.69
CA ARG A 179 4.46 -3.94 -8.10
C ARG A 179 3.79 -5.30 -8.30
N ASN A 180 4.38 -6.35 -7.74
CA ASN A 180 3.84 -7.70 -7.84
C ASN A 180 2.49 -7.83 -7.12
N PHE A 181 2.39 -7.31 -5.90
CA PHE A 181 1.16 -7.34 -5.11
C PHE A 181 0.00 -6.64 -5.80
N ILE A 182 0.20 -5.40 -6.28
CA ILE A 182 -0.84 -4.61 -6.94
C ILE A 182 -1.30 -5.29 -8.24
N ASN A 183 -0.37 -5.89 -9.00
CA ASN A 183 -0.70 -6.63 -10.21
C ASN A 183 -1.56 -7.88 -9.89
N GLN A 184 -1.15 -8.69 -8.91
CA GLN A 184 -1.88 -9.89 -8.50
C GLN A 184 -3.29 -9.59 -7.99
N VAL A 185 -3.46 -8.55 -7.16
CA VAL A 185 -4.78 -8.15 -6.64
C VAL A 185 -5.71 -7.77 -7.78
N GLN A 186 -5.21 -7.05 -8.79
CA GLN A 186 -6.01 -6.67 -9.94
C GLN A 186 -6.45 -7.90 -10.76
N ASP A 187 -5.55 -8.85 -10.98
CA ASP A 187 -5.87 -10.07 -11.73
C ASP A 187 -6.95 -10.90 -11.03
N LEU A 188 -6.88 -11.00 -9.69
CA LEU A 188 -7.90 -11.65 -8.88
C LEU A 188 -9.28 -10.95 -8.96
N ILE A 189 -9.29 -9.61 -8.97
CA ILE A 189 -10.52 -8.82 -9.13
C ILE A 189 -11.12 -9.04 -10.52
N LEU A 190 -10.29 -9.05 -11.57
CA LEU A 190 -10.72 -9.29 -12.95
C LEU A 190 -11.26 -10.71 -13.14
N GLN A 191 -10.62 -11.72 -12.54
CA GLN A 191 -11.11 -13.11 -12.54
C GLN A 191 -12.48 -13.23 -11.87
N ARG A 192 -12.64 -12.68 -10.65
CA ARG A 192 -13.94 -12.68 -9.95
C ARG A 192 -15.03 -11.95 -10.73
N SER A 193 -14.70 -10.83 -11.38
CA SER A 193 -15.65 -10.09 -12.21
C SER A 193 -16.08 -10.89 -13.46
N ARG A 194 -15.15 -11.63 -14.07
CA ARG A 194 -15.43 -12.53 -15.20
C ARG A 194 -16.30 -13.71 -14.78
N GLU A 195 -16.00 -14.35 -13.65
CA GLU A 195 -16.79 -15.45 -13.10
C GLU A 195 -18.23 -15.01 -12.77
N GLN A 196 -18.40 -13.87 -12.10
CA GLN A 196 -19.72 -13.30 -11.82
C GLN A 196 -20.49 -12.96 -13.11
N ARG A 197 -19.81 -12.44 -14.15
CA ARG A 197 -20.43 -12.20 -15.46
C ARG A 197 -20.84 -13.49 -16.15
N ILE A 198 -20.01 -14.54 -16.12
CA ILE A 198 -20.35 -15.86 -16.68
C ILE A 198 -21.57 -16.45 -15.97
N ILE A 199 -21.61 -16.41 -14.64
CA ILE A 199 -22.76 -16.88 -13.84
C ILE A 199 -24.02 -16.09 -14.23
N SER A 200 -23.94 -14.76 -14.33
CA SER A 200 -25.08 -13.93 -14.73
C SER A 200 -25.56 -14.17 -16.17
N LEU A 201 -24.64 -14.50 -17.10
CA LEU A 201 -24.95 -14.84 -18.49
C LEU A 201 -25.54 -16.25 -18.64
N GLN A 202 -25.11 -17.19 -17.80
CA GLN A 202 -25.69 -18.53 -17.73
C GLN A 202 -27.12 -18.45 -17.19
N VAL A 203 -27.36 -17.75 -16.07
CA VAL A 203 -28.70 -17.57 -15.50
C VAL A 203 -29.68 -16.92 -16.50
N ARG A 204 -29.24 -15.95 -17.32
CA ARG A 204 -30.08 -15.33 -18.36
C ARG A 204 -30.34 -16.20 -19.60
N ARG A 205 -29.61 -17.31 -19.79
CA ARG A 205 -29.86 -18.28 -20.87
C ARG A 205 -30.78 -19.42 -20.45
N PHE A 206 -31.05 -19.55 -19.15
CA PHE A 206 -31.92 -20.58 -18.57
C PHE A 206 -33.30 -20.03 -18.13
N ILE A 207 -33.61 -18.77 -18.44
CA ILE A 207 -34.92 -18.12 -18.29
C ILE A 207 -35.37 -17.69 -19.68
#